data_AF-X1ICY6-F1
#
_entry.id   AF-X1ICY6-F1
#
_cell.length_a   1.000
_cell.length_b   1.000
_cell.length_c   1.000
_cell.angle_alpha   90.00
_cell.angle_beta   90.00
_cell.angle_gamma   90.00
#
_symmetry.space_group_name_H-M   'P 1'
#
loop_
_entity.id
_entity.type
_entity.pdbx_description
1 polymer ?
#
loop_
_entity_poly.entity_id
_entity_poly.type
_entity_poly.pdbx_seq_one_letter_code
_entity_poly.pdbx_strand_id
1 'polypeptide(L)' 'MAKEKDTKLNILTPESRKELEKLSVDIDKAQKTLELLKELGLGVGDIEAKLEWARTRKDILLAKG' A
#
# COMPACT_ATOMS: atom_id res chain seq x y z
N MET A 1 -24.15 -27.29 19.69
CA MET A 1 -23.00 -26.41 19.98
C MET A 1 -22.43 -25.94 18.64
N ALA A 2 -22.88 -24.78 18.16
CA ALA A 2 -22.33 -24.20 16.95
C ALA A 2 -20.88 -23.85 17.26
N LYS A 3 -19.93 -24.46 16.54
CA LYS A 3 -18.54 -24.05 16.60
C LYS A 3 -18.51 -22.62 16.07
N GLU A 4 -18.40 -21.65 16.97
CA GLU A 4 -17.97 -20.29 16.64
C GLU A 4 -16.60 -20.44 16.00
N LYS A 5 -16.60 -20.63 14.67
CA LYS A 5 -15.41 -20.40 13.87
C LYS A 5 -15.13 -18.94 14.08
N ASP A 6 -14.12 -18.68 14.90
CA ASP A 6 -13.35 -17.45 15.01
C ASP A 6 -12.82 -17.11 13.60
N THR A 7 -13.75 -16.73 12.75
CA THR A 7 -13.50 -16.32 11.39
C THR A 7 -13.12 -14.89 11.62
N LYS A 8 -11.84 -14.64 11.92
CA LYS A 8 -11.26 -13.31 11.73
C LYS A 8 -11.81 -12.85 10.38
N LEU A 9 -12.69 -11.87 10.41
CA LEU A 9 -13.32 -11.30 9.23
C LEU A 9 -12.16 -10.77 8.40
N ASN A 10 -11.62 -11.61 7.52
CA ASN A 10 -10.63 -11.19 6.55
C ASN A 10 -11.40 -10.26 5.62
N ILE A 11 -11.29 -8.96 5.93
CA ILE A 11 -12.05 -7.89 5.27
C ILE A 11 -11.64 -7.79 3.80
N LEU A 12 -10.53 -8.42 3.42
CA LEU A 12 -10.00 -8.44 2.06
C LEU A 12 -10.32 -9.78 1.40
N THR A 13 -10.91 -9.72 0.22
CA THR A 13 -10.95 -10.88 -0.66
C THR A 13 -9.53 -11.20 -1.16
N PRO A 14 -9.25 -12.45 -1.60
CA PRO A 14 -7.97 -12.78 -2.23
C PRO A 14 -7.61 -11.86 -3.40
N GLU A 15 -8.60 -11.39 -4.14
CA GLU A 15 -8.44 -10.42 -5.23
C GLU A 15 -8.00 -9.05 -4.69
N SER A 16 -8.64 -8.54 -3.64
CA SER A 16 -8.22 -7.28 -3.00
C SER A 16 -6.80 -7.36 -2.45
N ARG A 17 -6.40 -8.50 -1.89
CA ARG A 17 -5.02 -8.72 -1.43
C ARG A 17 -4.02 -8.65 -2.59
N LYS A 18 -4.34 -9.30 -3.72
CA LYS A 18 -3.50 -9.27 -4.92
C LYS A 18 -3.35 -7.86 -5.49
N GLU A 19 -4.42 -7.06 -5.48
CA GLU A 19 -4.37 -5.65 -5.91
C GLU A 19 -3.52 -4.80 -4.95
N LEU A 20 -3.57 -5.05 -3.64
CA LEU A 20 -2.71 -4.38 -2.66
C LEU A 20 -1.23 -4.77 -2.81
N GLU A 21 -0.93 -6.01 -3.18
CA GLU A 21 0.43 -6.44 -3.49
C GLU A 21 0.96 -5.76 -4.76
N LYS A 22 0.14 -5.66 -5.83
CA LYS A 22 0.48 -4.88 -7.02
C LYS A 22 0.73 -3.41 -6.69
N LEU A 23 -0.13 -2.82 -5.86
CA LEU A 23 0.04 -1.45 -5.39
C LEU A 23 1.39 -1.26 -4.66
N SER A 24 1.85 -2.27 -3.93
CA SER A 24 3.18 -2.24 -3.30
C SER A 24 4.30 -2.10 -4.34
N VAL A 25 4.23 -2.87 -5.42
CA VAL A 25 5.20 -2.81 -6.52
C VAL A 25 5.19 -1.45 -7.21
N ASP A 26 4.01 -0.87 -7.40
CA ASP A 26 3.88 0.44 -8.05
C ASP A 26 4.34 1.58 -7.14
N ILE A 27 4.14 1.47 -5.82
CA ILE A 27 4.71 2.40 -4.84
C ILE A 27 6.24 2.36 -4.91
N ASP A 28 6.85 1.18 -4.92
CA ASP A 28 8.31 1.05 -4.96
C ASP A 28 8.90 1.60 -6.27
N LYS A 29 8.20 1.46 -7.40
CA LYS A 29 8.60 2.10 -8.67
C LYS A 29 8.52 3.62 -8.58
N ALA A 30 7.41 4.15 -8.07
CA ALA A 30 7.22 5.59 -7.91
C ALA A 30 8.28 6.20 -6.99
N GLN A 31 8.70 5.48 -5.95
CA GLN A 31 9.78 5.90 -5.05
C GLN A 31 11.08 6.14 -5.82
N LYS A 32 11.49 5.19 -6.67
CA LYS A 32 12.71 5.32 -7.49
C LYS A 32 12.63 6.49 -8.48
N THR A 33 11.46 6.70 -9.06
CA THR A 33 11.23 7.85 -9.94
C THR A 33 11.34 9.16 -9.16
N LEU A 34 10.79 9.23 -7.95
CA LEU A 34 10.92 10.43 -7.11
C LEU A 34 12.36 10.72 -6.71
N GLU A 35 13.15 9.69 -6.39
CA GLU A 35 14.58 9.85 -6.13
C GLU A 35 15.31 10.47 -7.34
N LEU A 36 15.07 9.95 -8.54
CA LEU A 36 15.63 10.53 -9.77
C LEU A 36 15.20 12.00 -9.96
N LEU A 37 13.92 12.31 -9.74
CA LEU A 37 13.42 13.68 -9.86
C LEU A 37 14.05 14.62 -8.83
N LYS A 38 14.31 14.14 -7.59
CA LYS A 38 15.06 14.88 -6.58
C LYS A 38 16.49 15.16 -7.01
N GLU A 39 17.18 14.17 -7.57
CA GLU A 39 18.53 14.32 -8.10
C GLU A 39 18.60 15.35 -9.24
N LEU A 40 17.54 15.44 -10.05
CA LEU A 40 17.38 16.45 -11.10
C LEU A 40 16.97 17.84 -10.57
N GLY A 41 16.83 18.01 -9.25
CA GLY A 41 16.48 19.28 -8.62
C GLY A 41 14.99 19.66 -8.73
N LEU A 42 14.11 18.72 -9.07
CA LEU A 42 12.67 18.95 -9.13
C LEU A 42 12.06 18.88 -7.73
N GLY A 43 11.16 19.81 -7.43
CA GLY A 43 10.38 19.79 -6.20
C GLY A 43 9.35 18.65 -6.24
N VAL A 44 9.55 17.62 -5.42
CA VAL A 44 8.66 16.44 -5.38
C VAL A 44 7.93 16.23 -4.05
N GLY A 45 7.98 17.20 -3.14
CA GLY A 45 7.46 17.05 -1.76
C GLY A 45 5.99 16.62 -1.70
N ASP A 46 5.13 17.20 -2.54
CA ASP A 46 3.70 16.83 -2.58
C ASP A 46 3.48 15.39 -3.05
N ILE A 47 4.29 14.92 -4.00
CA ILE A 47 4.17 13.56 -4.54
C ILE A 47 4.72 12.56 -3.54
N GLU A 48 5.82 12.89 -2.86
CA GLU A 48 6.38 12.08 -1.77
C GLU A 48 5.39 11.91 -0.62
N ALA A 49 4.75 12.99 -0.17
CA ALA A 49 3.73 12.92 0.89
C ALA A 49 2.53 12.04 0.50
N LYS A 50 2.08 12.12 -0.76
CA LYS A 50 1.01 11.26 -1.29
C LYS A 50 1.45 9.80 -1.37
N LEU A 51 2.71 9.55 -1.73
CA LEU A 51 3.26 8.20 -1.83
C LEU A 51 3.38 7.55 -0.44
N GLU A 52 3.85 8.29 0.56
CA GLU A 52 3.87 7.84 1.96
C GLU A 52 2.45 7.52 2.47
N TRP A 53 1.49 8.41 2.21
CA TRP A 53 0.09 8.15 2.60
C TRP A 53 -0.44 6.85 1.99
N ALA A 54 -0.17 6.60 0.70
CA ALA A 54 -0.59 5.39 0.01
C ALA A 54 0.07 4.14 0.63
N ARG A 55 1.35 4.21 0.99
CA ARG A 55 2.09 3.14 1.66
C ARG A 55 1.48 2.81 3.01
N THR A 56 1.28 3.83 3.86
CA THR A 56 0.67 3.66 5.19
C THR A 56 -0.74 3.06 5.07
N ARG A 57 -1.56 3.53 4.14
CA ARG A 57 -2.93 3.04 3.98
C ARG A 57 -2.97 1.59 3.52
N LYS A 58 -2.12 1.22 2.57
CA LYS A 58 -1.94 -0.17 2.11
C LYS A 58 -1.53 -1.09 3.27
N ASP A 59 -0.54 -0.69 4.07
CA ASP A 59 -0.08 -1.48 5.21
C ASP A 59 -1.17 -1.66 6.28
N ILE A 60 -1.97 -0.62 6.55
CA ILE A 60 -3.14 -0.72 7.44
C ILE A 60 -4.16 -1.72 6.92
N LEU A 61 -4.45 -1.71 5.60
CA LEU A 61 -5.41 -2.63 4.99
C LEU A 61 -4.91 -4.08 5.06
N LEU A 62 -3.63 -4.32 4.76
CA LEU A 62 -3.03 -5.65 4.86
C LEU A 62 -2.91 -6.15 6.31
N ALA A 63 -2.64 -5.27 7.28
CA ALA A 63 -2.57 -5.65 8.69
C ALA A 63 -3.95 -5.96 9.30
N LYS A 64 -5.02 -5.36 8.75
CA LYS A 64 -6.40 -5.56 9.20
C LYS A 64 -7.15 -6.65 8.43
N GLY A 65 -6.69 -7.03 7.23
CA GLY A 65 -7.28 -8.05 6.34
C GLY A 65 -6.72 -9.45 6.52
#